data_AF-A0AAV1E0T0-F1
#
_entry.id   AF-A0AAV1E0T0-F1
#
_cell.length_a   1.000
_cell.length_b   1.000
_cell.length_c   1.000
_cell.angle_alpha   90.00
_cell.angle_beta   90.00
_cell.angle_gamma   90.00
#
_symmetry.space_group_name_H-M   'P 1'
#
loop_
_entity.id
_entity.type
_entity.pdbx_description
1 polymer ?
#
loop_
_entity_poly.entity_id
_entity_poly.type
_entity_poly.pdbx_seq_one_letter_code
_entity_poly.pdbx_strand_id
1 'polypeptide(L)'
;MPKIRKRKQAQEKTSSPFPDHPRPTPEECRAVRDALLELHGFPQEFVEYRNLRANVAASENSLLPENDSGNPSKETVLDGLVSTILSQNTTEVNSRRAFASLKSAFPTWEDVLAAGSRHLEDAIRCGGLAPTKASCIKNILNCLLQKRGKLCLEHLRHLSVDEVKAELAQFKGIGPKTVACVLMFHLQKDDFPVDTHVSFLFYNTYDVLFLEFISIIS
;
A
#
# COMPACT_ATOMS: atom_id res chain seq x y z
N MET A 1 10.91 -28.34 -34.70
CA MET A 1 9.50 -28.58 -34.33
C MET A 1 9.38 -28.53 -32.81
N PRO A 2 8.91 -27.40 -32.24
CA PRO A 2 8.89 -27.19 -30.80
C PRO A 2 7.69 -27.88 -30.13
N LYS A 3 7.94 -28.50 -28.96
CA LYS A 3 6.92 -29.18 -28.14
C LYS A 3 6.11 -28.15 -27.35
N ILE A 4 4.82 -28.07 -27.63
CA ILE A 4 3.86 -27.22 -26.93
C ILE A 4 3.56 -27.85 -25.55
N ARG A 5 4.05 -27.21 -24.48
CA ARG A 5 3.67 -27.53 -23.09
C ARG A 5 2.28 -26.94 -22.82
N LYS A 6 1.28 -27.80 -22.62
CA LYS A 6 -0.07 -27.41 -22.21
C LYS A 6 -0.02 -26.69 -20.84
N ARG A 7 -0.51 -25.45 -20.79
CA ARG A 7 -0.74 -24.69 -19.56
C ARG A 7 -1.73 -25.46 -18.66
N LYS A 8 -1.33 -25.74 -17.42
CA LYS A 8 -2.23 -26.23 -16.37
C LYS A 8 -3.12 -25.05 -15.97
N GLN A 9 -4.42 -25.18 -16.22
CA GLN A 9 -5.44 -24.23 -15.79
C GLN A 9 -5.36 -24.08 -14.26
N ALA A 10 -5.38 -22.83 -13.78
CA ALA A 10 -5.46 -22.50 -12.38
C ALA A 10 -6.82 -22.96 -11.84
N GLN A 11 -6.81 -23.94 -10.94
CA GLN A 11 -7.98 -24.31 -10.15
C GLN A 11 -8.26 -23.20 -9.15
N GLU A 12 -9.45 -22.61 -9.24
CA GLU A 12 -10.07 -21.83 -8.16
C GLU A 12 -10.07 -22.67 -6.87
N LYS A 13 -9.29 -22.27 -5.88
CA LYS A 13 -9.31 -22.87 -4.55
C LYS A 13 -10.33 -22.11 -3.70
N THR A 14 -11.51 -22.70 -3.54
CA THR A 14 -12.57 -22.28 -2.62
C THR A 14 -12.36 -22.80 -1.18
N SER A 15 -11.17 -23.29 -0.83
CA SER A 15 -10.86 -23.78 0.51
C SER A 15 -10.13 -22.71 1.33
N SER A 16 -10.74 -22.28 2.45
CA SER A 16 -10.09 -21.42 3.44
C SER A 16 -8.67 -21.92 3.76
N PRO A 17 -7.67 -21.02 3.92
CA PRO A 17 -6.32 -21.40 4.34
C PRO A 17 -6.27 -22.01 5.75
N PHE A 18 -7.35 -21.89 6.52
CA PHE A 18 -7.50 -22.47 7.86
C PHE A 18 -8.67 -23.45 7.89
N PRO A 19 -8.48 -24.69 7.42
CA PRO A 19 -9.57 -25.68 7.31
C PRO A 19 -10.16 -26.09 8.67
N ASP A 20 -9.37 -26.00 9.75
CA ASP A 20 -9.78 -26.38 11.10
C ASP A 20 -10.41 -25.23 11.91
N HIS A 21 -10.48 -24.03 11.32
CA HIS A 21 -11.06 -22.84 11.94
C HIS A 21 -12.34 -22.43 11.18
N PRO A 22 -13.49 -23.08 11.46
CA PRO A 22 -14.75 -22.79 10.77
C PRO A 22 -15.40 -21.47 11.21
N ARG A 23 -14.87 -20.86 12.28
CA ARG A 23 -15.30 -19.55 12.76
C ARG A 23 -14.14 -18.55 12.69
N PRO A 24 -14.47 -17.29 12.40
CA PRO A 24 -15.83 -16.79 12.14
C PRO A 24 -16.40 -17.22 10.79
N THR A 25 -17.71 -17.20 10.72
CA THR A 25 -18.43 -17.16 9.45
C THR A 25 -18.36 -15.75 8.85
N PRO A 26 -18.47 -15.61 7.52
CA PRO A 26 -18.61 -14.30 6.87
C PRO A 26 -19.73 -13.46 7.51
N GLU A 27 -20.89 -14.07 7.79
CA GLU A 27 -22.02 -13.40 8.44
C GLU A 27 -21.66 -12.76 9.78
N GLU A 28 -20.87 -13.46 10.60
CA GLU A 28 -20.43 -12.94 11.90
C GLU A 28 -19.44 -11.78 11.72
N CYS A 29 -18.55 -11.84 10.72
CA CYS A 29 -17.67 -10.72 10.41
C CYS A 29 -18.49 -9.47 10.05
N ARG A 30 -19.55 -9.67 9.25
CA ARG A 30 -20.46 -8.62 8.76
C ARG A 30 -21.19 -7.94 9.90
N ALA A 31 -21.71 -8.76 10.82
CA ALA A 31 -22.41 -8.29 12.01
C ALA A 31 -21.50 -7.49 12.94
N VAL A 32 -20.27 -7.94 13.20
CA VAL A 32 -19.32 -7.20 14.05
C VAL A 32 -18.97 -5.86 13.41
N ARG A 33 -18.79 -5.82 12.08
CA ARG A 33 -18.60 -4.54 11.39
C ARG A 33 -19.79 -3.62 11.51
N ASP A 34 -21.00 -4.10 11.22
CA ASP A 34 -22.19 -3.24 11.25
C ASP A 34 -22.32 -2.61 12.65
N ALA A 35 -22.07 -3.39 13.70
CA ALA A 35 -22.01 -2.90 15.07
C ALA A 35 -20.88 -1.86 15.31
N LEU A 36 -19.68 -2.07 14.76
CA LEU A 36 -18.58 -1.11 14.87
C LEU A 36 -18.88 0.20 14.13
N LEU A 37 -19.48 0.11 12.94
CA LEU A 37 -19.90 1.29 12.16
C LEU A 37 -21.03 2.04 12.85
N GLU A 38 -21.97 1.34 13.46
CA GLU A 38 -23.04 1.94 14.25
C GLU A 38 -22.47 2.66 15.49
N LEU A 39 -21.49 2.05 16.17
CA LEU A 39 -20.91 2.60 17.39
C LEU A 39 -19.97 3.79 17.13
N HIS A 40 -19.14 3.71 16.09
CA HIS A 40 -18.08 4.69 15.84
C HIS A 40 -18.39 5.65 14.68
N GLY A 41 -19.41 5.35 13.87
CA GLY A 41 -19.60 5.99 12.58
C GLY A 41 -18.53 5.61 11.56
N PHE A 42 -18.72 6.03 10.32
CA PHE A 42 -17.66 5.94 9.32
C PHE A 42 -16.66 7.08 9.54
N PRO A 43 -15.34 6.80 9.66
CA PRO A 43 -14.35 7.86 9.84
C PRO A 43 -14.30 8.73 8.59
N GLN A 44 -14.52 10.03 8.76
CA GLN A 44 -14.69 10.97 7.65
C GLN A 44 -13.41 11.12 6.82
N GLU A 45 -12.25 10.92 7.45
CA GLU A 45 -10.95 10.87 6.80
C GLU A 45 -10.83 9.77 5.72
N PHE A 46 -11.67 8.73 5.75
CA PHE A 46 -11.67 7.66 4.75
C PHE A 46 -12.69 7.85 3.63
N VAL A 47 -13.47 8.94 3.64
CA VAL A 47 -14.55 9.16 2.65
C VAL A 47 -13.99 9.33 1.23
N GLU A 48 -12.85 10.03 1.10
CA GLU A 48 -12.20 10.23 -0.19
C GLU A 48 -11.78 8.90 -0.84
N TYR A 49 -11.21 7.97 -0.06
CA TYR A 49 -10.83 6.64 -0.51
C TYR A 49 -12.03 5.83 -1.00
N ARG A 50 -13.14 5.88 -0.25
CA ARG A 50 -14.39 5.22 -0.63
C ARG A 50 -14.93 5.74 -1.96
N ASN A 51 -14.92 7.06 -2.16
CA ASN A 51 -15.36 7.69 -3.40
C ASN A 51 -14.44 7.32 -4.57
N LEU A 52 -13.12 7.31 -4.35
CA LEU A 52 -12.15 6.92 -5.37
C LEU A 52 -12.38 5.48 -5.85
N ARG A 53 -12.63 4.56 -4.91
CA ARG A 53 -12.93 3.15 -5.23
C ARG A 53 -14.26 3.00 -5.98
N ALA A 54 -15.31 3.70 -5.56
CA ALA A 54 -16.59 3.71 -6.26
C ALA A 54 -16.46 4.22 -7.71
N ASN A 55 -15.62 5.24 -7.93
CA ASN A 55 -15.34 5.77 -9.26
C ASN A 55 -14.54 4.80 -10.13
N VAL A 56 -13.59 4.05 -9.58
CA VAL A 56 -12.86 3.00 -10.32
C VAL A 56 -13.80 1.86 -10.72
N ALA A 57 -14.64 1.38 -9.80
CA ALA A 57 -15.65 0.35 -10.10
C ALA A 57 -16.68 0.82 -11.13
N ALA A 58 -17.02 2.11 -11.15
CA ALA A 58 -17.87 2.72 -12.17
C ALA A 58 -17.13 2.88 -13.53
N SER A 59 -15.83 3.19 -13.50
CA SER A 59 -15.00 3.37 -14.69
C SER A 59 -14.65 2.05 -15.40
N GLU A 60 -14.55 0.93 -14.67
CA GLU A 60 -14.37 -0.40 -15.27
C GLU A 60 -15.57 -0.80 -16.16
N ASN A 61 -16.71 -0.12 -16.03
CA ASN A 61 -17.90 -0.30 -16.88
C ASN A 61 -17.99 0.68 -18.07
N SER A 62 -17.03 1.62 -18.24
CA SER A 62 -17.05 2.59 -19.35
C SER A 62 -15.75 2.53 -20.15
N LEU A 63 -15.83 1.93 -21.35
CA LEU A 63 -14.73 1.80 -22.30
C LEU A 63 -14.41 3.13 -22.99
N LEU A 64 -13.70 4.06 -22.34
CA LEU A 64 -12.99 5.15 -23.01
C LEU A 64 -11.69 5.51 -22.27
N PRO A 65 -10.58 5.78 -22.99
CA PRO A 65 -9.35 6.24 -22.39
C PRO A 65 -9.44 7.75 -22.17
N GLU A 66 -9.77 8.19 -20.96
CA GLU A 66 -9.70 9.60 -20.62
C GLU A 66 -8.24 9.99 -20.38
N ASN A 67 -7.78 10.93 -21.21
CA ASN A 67 -6.49 11.59 -21.11
C ASN A 67 -6.39 12.29 -19.75
N ASP A 68 -5.58 11.77 -18.82
CA ASP A 68 -5.29 12.45 -17.54
C ASP A 68 -4.30 13.60 -17.78
N SER A 69 -4.82 14.69 -18.35
CA SER A 69 -4.13 15.97 -18.45
C SER A 69 -4.40 16.76 -17.16
N GLY A 70 -3.42 16.75 -16.25
CA GLY A 70 -3.10 17.91 -15.43
C GLY A 70 -3.88 18.08 -14.12
N ASN A 71 -3.78 17.12 -13.19
CA ASN A 71 -3.86 17.47 -11.77
C ASN A 71 -2.47 17.37 -11.10
N PRO A 72 -1.80 18.50 -10.78
CA PRO A 72 -0.51 18.49 -10.09
C PRO A 72 -0.59 18.07 -8.60
N SER A 73 -1.76 17.68 -8.09
CA SER A 73 -1.99 17.35 -6.67
C SER A 73 -2.20 15.87 -6.35
N LYS A 74 -1.99 14.94 -7.30
CA LYS A 74 -2.17 13.51 -7.01
C LYS A 74 -0.83 12.91 -6.57
N GLU A 75 -0.75 12.52 -5.30
CA GLU A 75 0.42 11.79 -4.78
C GLU A 75 0.68 10.55 -5.64
N THR A 76 1.92 10.39 -6.11
CA THR A 76 2.30 9.24 -6.93
C THR A 76 2.38 7.97 -6.08
N VAL A 77 2.35 6.79 -6.71
CA VAL A 77 2.60 5.52 -6.00
C VAL A 77 3.97 5.53 -5.31
N LEU A 78 4.95 6.22 -5.91
CA LEU A 78 6.27 6.37 -5.32
C LEU A 78 6.25 7.30 -4.09
N ASP A 79 5.51 8.40 -4.15
CA ASP A 79 5.25 9.29 -3.01
C ASP A 79 4.66 8.49 -1.85
N GLY A 80 3.66 7.67 -2.16
CA GLY A 80 3.00 6.81 -1.19
C GLY A 80 3.90 5.76 -0.55
N LEU A 81 4.75 5.11 -1.35
CA LEU A 81 5.75 4.18 -0.83
C LEU A 81 6.73 4.89 0.12
N VAL A 82 7.23 6.06 -0.25
CA VAL A 82 8.15 6.84 0.60
C VAL A 82 7.45 7.33 1.87
N SER A 83 6.22 7.83 1.77
CA SER A 83 5.38 8.21 2.92
C SER A 83 5.21 7.05 3.89
N THR A 84 4.96 5.84 3.37
CA THR A 84 4.84 4.61 4.17
C THR A 84 6.16 4.22 4.84
N ILE A 85 7.32 4.48 4.23
CA ILE A 85 8.63 4.27 4.87
C ILE A 85 8.84 5.28 6.00
N LEU A 86 8.46 6.54 5.76
CA LEU A 86 8.61 7.62 6.75
C LEU A 86 7.70 7.43 7.97
N SER A 87 6.56 6.76 7.83
CA SER A 87 5.64 6.46 8.94
C SER A 87 6.09 5.34 9.87
N GLN A 88 7.10 4.54 9.48
CA GLN A 88 7.59 3.45 10.33
C GLN A 88 8.21 3.98 11.63
N ASN A 89 7.82 3.40 12.77
CA ASN A 89 8.37 3.71 14.10
C ASN A 89 8.35 5.22 14.44
N THR A 90 7.27 5.92 14.07
CA THR A 90 7.09 7.33 14.39
C THR A 90 5.60 7.69 14.51
N THR A 91 5.30 8.93 14.88
CA THR A 91 3.92 9.44 14.93
C THR A 91 3.49 9.96 13.56
N GLU A 92 2.18 9.97 13.32
CA GLU A 92 1.61 10.48 12.08
C GLU A 92 1.94 11.97 11.82
N VAL A 93 1.96 12.78 12.88
CA VAL A 93 2.40 14.19 12.82
C VAL A 93 3.85 14.29 12.33
N ASN A 94 4.73 13.42 12.83
CA ASN A 94 6.14 13.42 12.46
C ASN A 94 6.37 12.87 11.06
N SER A 95 5.63 11.84 10.64
CA SER A 95 5.75 11.29 9.28
C SER A 95 5.31 12.30 8.22
N ARG A 96 4.17 12.98 8.42
CA ARG A 96 3.71 14.06 7.54
C ARG A 96 4.71 15.21 7.47
N ARG A 97 5.23 15.64 8.63
CA ARG A 97 6.26 16.69 8.68
C ARG A 97 7.54 16.27 7.94
N ALA A 98 7.98 15.02 8.11
CA ALA A 98 9.16 14.50 7.43
C ALA A 98 8.97 14.45 5.91
N PHE A 99 7.79 14.02 5.44
CA PHE A 99 7.48 14.00 4.01
C PHE A 99 7.40 15.41 3.41
N ALA A 100 6.73 16.34 4.07
CA ALA A 100 6.66 17.73 3.63
C ALA A 100 8.06 18.39 3.59
N SER A 101 8.88 18.15 4.63
CA SER A 101 10.27 18.61 4.69
C SER A 101 11.11 18.03 3.55
N LEU A 102 10.97 16.73 3.28
CA LEU A 102 11.63 16.05 2.17
C LEU A 102 11.29 16.70 0.82
N LYS A 103 10.00 16.88 0.52
CA LYS A 103 9.54 17.45 -0.76
C LYS A 103 9.86 18.94 -0.91
N SER A 104 9.96 19.66 0.20
CA SER A 104 10.43 21.06 0.20
C SER A 104 11.92 21.16 -0.11
N ALA A 105 12.75 20.29 0.49
CA ALA A 105 14.19 20.25 0.26
C ALA A 105 14.55 19.66 -1.11
N PHE A 106 13.77 18.69 -1.58
CA PHE A 106 13.99 17.95 -2.83
C PHE A 106 12.67 17.84 -3.60
N PRO A 107 12.38 18.80 -4.50
CA PRO A 107 11.14 18.82 -5.26
C PRO A 107 10.94 17.56 -6.12
N THR A 108 12.03 17.02 -6.69
CA THR A 108 12.00 15.83 -7.56
C THR A 108 12.67 14.61 -6.91
N TRP A 109 12.33 13.41 -7.40
CA TRP A 109 12.96 12.18 -6.92
C TRP A 109 14.42 12.06 -7.40
N GLU A 110 14.74 12.69 -8.52
CA GLU A 110 16.09 12.87 -9.05
C GLU A 110 16.95 13.69 -8.07
N ASP A 111 16.40 14.76 -7.49
CA ASP A 111 17.08 15.56 -6.47
C ASP A 111 17.40 14.72 -5.22
N VAL A 112 16.45 13.89 -4.77
CA VAL A 112 16.66 12.95 -3.64
C VAL A 112 17.76 11.95 -3.95
N LEU A 113 17.81 11.44 -5.18
CA LEU A 113 18.84 10.48 -5.60
C LEU A 113 20.23 11.12 -5.64
N ALA A 114 20.33 12.33 -6.18
CA ALA A 114 21.56 13.12 -6.28
C ALA A 114 22.05 13.65 -4.92
N ALA A 115 21.14 13.89 -3.96
CA ALA A 115 21.47 14.44 -2.65
C ALA A 115 22.47 13.57 -1.87
N GLY A 116 23.43 14.19 -1.19
CA GLY A 116 24.29 13.50 -0.24
C GLY A 116 23.49 12.91 0.93
N SER A 117 23.88 11.73 1.43
CA SER A 117 23.10 11.01 2.46
C SER A 117 22.78 11.86 3.68
N ARG A 118 23.73 12.68 4.16
CA ARG A 118 23.50 13.58 5.31
C ARG A 118 22.39 14.61 5.06
N HIS A 119 22.32 15.20 3.87
CA HIS A 119 21.27 16.19 3.55
C HIS A 119 19.89 15.54 3.54
N LEU A 120 19.78 14.32 2.99
CA LEU A 120 18.55 13.55 3.02
C LEU A 120 18.15 13.17 4.46
N GLU A 121 19.11 12.70 5.26
CA GLU A 121 18.91 12.37 6.67
C GLU A 121 18.43 13.57 7.48
N ASP A 122 19.05 14.75 7.27
CA ASP A 122 18.66 15.99 7.94
C ASP A 122 17.24 16.43 7.56
N ALA A 123 16.88 16.31 6.27
CA ALA A 123 15.53 16.64 5.80
C ALA A 123 14.44 15.79 6.46
N ILE A 124 14.72 14.52 6.75
CA ILE A 124 13.74 13.57 7.34
C ILE A 124 13.96 13.32 8.83
N ARG A 125 14.87 14.06 9.47
CA ARG A 125 15.32 13.81 10.86
C ARG A 125 14.19 13.76 11.88
N CYS A 126 13.17 14.60 11.69
CA CYS A 126 11.98 14.63 12.57
C CYS A 126 11.17 13.34 12.56
N GLY A 127 11.28 12.52 11.51
CA GLY A 127 10.60 11.22 11.39
C GLY A 127 11.26 10.08 12.16
N GLY A 128 12.44 10.29 12.76
CA GLY A 128 13.19 9.24 13.48
C GLY A 128 13.78 8.17 12.55
N LEU A 129 14.83 7.48 13.02
CA LEU A 129 15.59 6.46 12.25
C LEU A 129 16.07 6.96 10.88
N ALA A 130 16.41 8.26 10.79
CA ALA A 130 16.71 8.92 9.52
C ALA A 130 17.81 8.22 8.68
N PRO A 131 18.95 7.75 9.24
CA PRO A 131 19.96 7.03 8.45
C PRO A 131 19.40 5.77 7.77
N THR A 132 18.62 4.98 8.50
CA THR A 132 18.00 3.75 7.99
C THR A 132 16.97 4.06 6.91
N LYS A 133 16.09 5.04 7.14
CA LYS A 133 15.05 5.45 6.19
C LYS A 133 15.65 6.06 4.92
N ALA A 134 16.64 6.94 5.06
CA ALA A 134 17.35 7.55 3.94
C ALA A 134 18.04 6.49 3.07
N SER A 135 18.74 5.53 3.69
CA SER A 135 19.35 4.41 2.98
C SER A 135 18.32 3.57 2.22
N CYS A 136 17.19 3.25 2.86
CA CYS A 136 16.08 2.52 2.23
C CYS A 136 15.54 3.27 0.99
N ILE A 137 15.21 4.55 1.13
CA ILE A 137 14.68 5.39 0.05
C ILE A 137 15.67 5.43 -1.12
N LYS A 138 16.96 5.71 -0.87
CA LYS A 138 17.97 5.75 -1.94
C LYS A 138 18.15 4.41 -2.62
N ASN A 139 18.06 3.29 -1.90
CA ASN A 139 18.15 1.96 -2.50
C ASN A 139 16.99 1.69 -3.46
N ILE A 140 15.77 2.08 -3.08
CA ILE A 140 14.58 1.96 -3.94
C ILE A 140 14.75 2.78 -5.22
N LEU A 141 15.12 4.05 -5.09
CA LEU A 141 15.31 4.94 -6.24
C LEU A 141 16.41 4.43 -7.18
N ASN A 142 17.56 3.99 -6.65
CA ASN A 142 18.62 3.38 -7.46
C ASN A 142 18.14 2.12 -8.20
N CYS A 143 17.42 1.23 -7.51
CA CYS A 143 16.91 0.00 -8.10
C CYS A 143 15.90 0.29 -9.22
N LEU A 144 15.02 1.28 -9.04
CA LEU A 144 14.08 1.73 -10.06
C LEU A 144 14.79 2.29 -11.30
N LEU A 145 15.78 3.16 -11.07
CA LEU A 145 16.56 3.73 -12.17
C LEU A 145 17.33 2.64 -12.94
N GLN A 146 17.94 1.68 -12.25
CA GLN A 146 18.66 0.57 -12.87
C GLN A 146 17.76 -0.39 -13.65
N LYS A 147 16.59 -0.75 -13.11
CA LYS A 147 15.71 -1.75 -13.73
C LYS A 147 14.79 -1.18 -14.81
N ARG A 148 14.35 0.07 -14.67
CA ARG A 148 13.29 0.67 -15.50
C ARG A 148 13.72 1.95 -16.20
N GLY A 149 14.85 2.56 -15.82
CA GLY A 149 15.30 3.83 -16.38
C GLY A 149 14.46 5.04 -15.96
N LYS A 150 13.51 4.88 -15.02
CA LYS A 150 12.61 5.94 -14.57
C LYS A 150 12.27 5.80 -13.08
N LEU A 151 12.15 6.92 -12.37
CA LEU A 151 11.76 6.99 -10.96
C LEU A 151 10.23 7.05 -10.82
N CYS A 152 9.55 5.98 -11.25
CA CYS A 152 8.09 5.93 -11.30
C CYS A 152 7.58 4.52 -10.97
N LEU A 153 6.46 4.45 -10.25
CA LEU A 153 5.78 3.20 -9.85
C LEU A 153 4.33 3.10 -10.35
N GLU A 154 3.88 4.01 -11.23
CA GLU A 154 2.49 4.03 -11.69
C GLU A 154 2.08 2.76 -12.46
N HIS A 155 3.04 2.03 -13.05
CA HIS A 155 2.75 0.76 -13.71
C HIS A 155 2.20 -0.30 -12.76
N LEU A 156 2.44 -0.19 -11.45
CA LEU A 156 1.90 -1.11 -10.45
C LEU A 156 0.38 -1.09 -10.39
N ARG A 157 -0.28 -0.01 -10.84
CA ARG A 157 -1.76 0.07 -10.90
C ARG A 157 -2.37 -1.00 -11.79
N HIS A 158 -1.66 -1.37 -12.86
CA HIS A 158 -2.11 -2.34 -13.86
C HIS A 158 -1.73 -3.79 -13.55
N LEU A 159 -1.02 -4.03 -12.45
CA LEU A 159 -0.60 -5.37 -12.04
C LEU A 159 -1.62 -6.03 -11.10
N SER A 160 -1.62 -7.35 -11.03
CA SER A 160 -2.34 -8.09 -10.00
C SER A 160 -1.70 -7.90 -8.61
N VAL A 161 -2.45 -8.18 -7.54
CA VAL A 161 -1.96 -8.06 -6.15
C VAL A 161 -0.68 -8.88 -5.95
N ASP A 162 -0.64 -10.11 -6.45
CA ASP A 162 0.52 -11.00 -6.32
C ASP A 162 1.75 -10.47 -7.07
N GLU A 163 1.55 -9.87 -8.24
CA GLU A 163 2.64 -9.25 -9.00
C GLU A 163 3.19 -8.00 -8.31
N VAL A 164 2.32 -7.15 -7.76
CA VAL A 164 2.75 -5.99 -6.97
C VAL A 164 3.54 -6.45 -5.74
N LYS A 165 3.06 -7.47 -5.02
CA LYS A 165 3.77 -8.05 -3.88
C LYS A 165 5.14 -8.54 -4.29
N ALA A 166 5.23 -9.30 -5.38
CA ALA A 166 6.48 -9.84 -5.90
C ALA A 166 7.46 -8.75 -6.36
N GLU A 167 6.96 -7.64 -6.94
CA GLU A 167 7.81 -6.53 -7.39
C GLU A 167 8.32 -5.70 -6.21
N LEU A 168 7.43 -5.29 -5.29
CA LEU A 168 7.81 -4.48 -4.13
C LEU A 168 8.70 -5.24 -3.14
N ALA A 169 8.52 -6.56 -2.98
CA ALA A 169 9.34 -7.39 -2.12
C ALA A 169 10.82 -7.48 -2.57
N GLN A 170 11.14 -7.09 -3.80
CA GLN A 170 12.53 -7.04 -4.27
C GLN A 170 13.32 -5.87 -3.70
N PHE A 171 12.65 -4.86 -3.14
CA PHE A 171 13.33 -3.71 -2.56
C PHE A 171 13.80 -4.02 -1.13
N LYS A 172 15.11 -3.92 -0.91
CA LYS A 172 15.71 -4.10 0.42
C LYS A 172 15.14 -3.07 1.40
N GLY A 173 14.56 -3.54 2.50
CA GLY A 173 13.92 -2.69 3.51
C GLY A 173 12.41 -2.54 3.34
N ILE A 174 11.82 -3.14 2.30
CA ILE A 174 10.38 -3.22 2.10
C ILE A 174 9.89 -4.60 2.54
N GLY A 175 9.16 -4.64 3.66
CA GLY A 175 8.56 -5.86 4.19
C GLY A 175 7.10 -6.02 3.74
N PRO A 176 6.49 -7.20 3.97
CA PRO A 176 5.12 -7.51 3.55
C PRO A 176 4.08 -6.51 4.09
N LYS A 177 4.30 -5.94 5.28
CA LYS A 177 3.44 -4.90 5.86
C LYS A 177 3.47 -3.61 5.04
N THR A 178 4.66 -3.16 4.66
CA THR A 178 4.84 -1.96 3.83
C THR A 178 4.20 -2.15 2.46
N VAL A 179 4.39 -3.33 1.87
CA VAL A 179 3.75 -3.71 0.60
C VAL A 179 2.23 -3.62 0.69
N ALA A 180 1.64 -4.20 1.74
CA ALA A 180 0.20 -4.18 1.93
C ALA A 180 -0.35 -2.77 2.21
N CYS A 181 0.39 -1.90 2.94
CA CYS A 181 0.02 -0.48 3.07
C CYS A 181 0.01 0.25 1.71
N VAL A 182 0.97 -0.05 0.83
CA VAL A 182 1.00 0.56 -0.52
C VAL A 182 -0.15 0.05 -1.38
N LEU A 183 -0.45 -1.25 -1.32
CA LEU A 183 -1.59 -1.84 -2.02
C LEU A 183 -2.91 -1.21 -1.58
N MET A 184 -3.13 -1.10 -0.28
CA MET A 184 -4.39 -0.60 0.29
C MET A 184 -4.56 0.90 0.05
N PHE A 185 -3.57 1.73 0.40
CA PHE A 185 -3.72 3.19 0.39
C PHE A 185 -3.47 3.81 -0.98
N HIS A 186 -2.50 3.31 -1.74
CA HIS A 186 -2.02 3.99 -2.95
C HIS A 186 -2.45 3.32 -4.25
N LEU A 187 -2.68 2.01 -4.22
CA LEU A 187 -3.14 1.24 -5.39
C LEU A 187 -4.64 0.90 -5.34
N GLN A 188 -5.32 1.12 -4.21
CA GLN A 188 -6.74 0.80 -4.02
C GLN A 188 -7.06 -0.66 -4.39
N LYS A 189 -6.12 -1.56 -4.12
CA LYS A 189 -6.28 -3.00 -4.35
C LYS A 189 -6.55 -3.69 -3.01
N ASP A 190 -7.38 -4.73 -3.05
CA ASP A 190 -7.73 -5.53 -1.89
C ASP A 190 -6.52 -6.29 -1.35
N ASP A 191 -5.82 -5.69 -0.39
CA ASP A 191 -4.79 -6.32 0.42
C ASP A 191 -4.71 -5.64 1.79
N PHE A 192 -4.42 -6.39 2.85
CA PHE A 192 -4.48 -5.88 4.22
C PHE A 192 -3.15 -6.02 4.97
N PRO A 193 -2.55 -4.92 5.45
CA PRO A 193 -1.30 -4.96 6.21
C PRO A 193 -1.53 -5.47 7.64
N VAL A 194 -1.02 -6.66 7.95
CA VAL A 194 -1.09 -7.24 9.31
C VAL A 194 0.17 -6.86 10.11
N ASP A 195 0.06 -6.00 11.13
CA ASP A 195 1.18 -5.60 12.01
C ASP A 195 1.33 -6.46 13.29
N THR A 196 2.46 -6.38 13.99
CA THR A 196 2.73 -7.07 15.27
C THR A 196 1.92 -6.48 16.43
N HIS A 197 1.50 -5.21 16.33
CA HIS A 197 0.51 -4.61 17.24
C HIS A 197 -0.91 -5.10 16.96
N VAL A 198 -1.19 -5.46 15.71
CA VAL A 198 -2.39 -6.21 15.32
C VAL A 198 -2.31 -7.60 15.97
N SER A 199 -1.15 -8.28 15.94
CA SER A 199 -0.98 -9.57 16.65
C SER A 199 -1.23 -9.52 18.17
N PHE A 200 -0.94 -8.42 18.86
CA PHE A 200 -1.17 -8.30 20.32
C PHE A 200 -2.64 -8.03 20.66
N LEU A 201 -3.35 -7.24 19.84
CA LEU A 201 -4.79 -7.06 19.98
C LEU A 201 -5.56 -8.35 19.62
N PHE A 202 -4.99 -9.16 18.71
CA PHE A 202 -5.57 -10.41 18.22
C PHE A 202 -5.57 -11.56 19.26
N TYR A 203 -4.73 -11.51 20.30
CA TYR A 203 -4.72 -12.55 21.35
C TYR A 203 -5.78 -12.36 22.44
N ASN A 204 -6.44 -11.21 22.52
CA ASN A 204 -7.41 -10.94 23.59
C ASN A 204 -8.81 -10.55 23.11
N THR A 205 -9.04 -10.24 21.84
CA THR A 205 -10.40 -9.88 21.40
C THR A 205 -10.57 -10.00 19.88
N TYR A 206 -11.42 -10.94 19.46
CA TYR A 206 -12.08 -11.06 18.15
C TYR A 206 -11.23 -11.55 16.95
N ASP A 207 -11.24 -12.87 16.80
CA ASP A 207 -10.55 -13.71 15.81
C ASP A 207 -11.07 -13.59 14.35
N VAL A 208 -11.64 -12.44 13.94
CA VAL A 208 -12.72 -12.52 12.92
C VAL A 208 -12.88 -11.43 11.87
N LEU A 209 -12.48 -10.19 12.11
CA LEU A 209 -12.78 -9.09 11.18
C LEU A 209 -11.88 -9.05 9.93
N PHE A 210 -11.28 -10.18 9.55
CA PHE A 210 -10.08 -10.20 8.71
C PHE A 210 -10.34 -10.27 7.20
N LEU A 211 -11.49 -10.80 6.77
CA LEU A 211 -11.82 -10.90 5.34
C LEU A 211 -13.00 -10.02 4.93
N GLU A 212 -13.88 -9.67 5.86
CA GLU A 212 -15.00 -8.82 5.51
C GLU A 212 -14.70 -7.34 5.63
N PHE A 213 -13.73 -6.88 6.44
CA PHE A 213 -13.43 -5.43 6.50
C PHE A 213 -13.00 -4.87 5.13
N ILE A 214 -12.57 -5.76 4.23
CA ILE A 214 -12.31 -5.50 2.81
C ILE A 214 -13.62 -5.33 1.99
N SER A 215 -14.66 -6.09 2.31
CA SER A 215 -16.03 -5.92 1.77
C SER A 215 -16.82 -4.77 2.44
N ILE A 216 -16.21 -4.09 3.41
CA ILE A 216 -16.84 -3.03 4.22
C ILE A 216 -16.48 -1.64 3.69
N ILE A 217 -15.34 -1.56 3.01
CA ILE A 217 -14.89 -0.37 2.27
C ILE A 217 -15.06 -0.58 0.75
N SER A 218 -15.59 -1.73 0.31
CA SER A 218 -16.07 -1.95 -1.08
C SER A 218 -17.57 -1.73 -1.17
#